data_AF-A0A453DCT6-F1
#
_entry.id   AF-A0A453DCT6-F1
#
_cell.length_a   1.000
_cell.length_b   1.000
_cell.length_c   1.000
_cell.angle_alpha   90.00
_cell.angle_beta   90.00
_cell.angle_gamma   90.00
#
_symmetry.space_group_name_H-M   'P 1'
#
loop_
_entity.id
_entity.type
_entity.pdbx_description
1 polymer ?
#
loop_
_entity_poly.entity_id
_entity_poly.type
_entity_poly.pdbx_seq_one_letter_code
_entity_poly.pdbx_strand_id
1 'polypeptide(L)'
;MMEWLEGLGVEMERSDMSFSVSTQSKGGGGGCEWGNGNGISSLLAQKTNILKPSFWRMVCEILKFKNDALTYLEDHEHNPDLDRKETLGQFIQSHGYSLSFQEAYLIPVCTGMWSCSSQDVLSLSAFLVLSFCRNHGLVQLFRHSQLPTVKPRSQSYVNKVKGELESIGCRIKTSCQVKSISSIDGAGYRVLEKDGSEETYDSVILGVHAPNALKVLGIEATHHERRILGACQYVHRDIYLHCDQNLMPRNTSAWSAWNFLGTTSRGFSVTYWLNQIQKVESVRPFLVTLNPPCVPDHVLLKWNASLPVPSVAAAKAYLQLDQIQGKRGIWFCGVYNGN
;
A
#
# COMPACT_ATOMS: atom_id res chain seq x y z
N MET A 1 -13.93 -1.91 9.90
CA MET A 1 -12.62 -2.25 10.52
C MET A 1 -12.42 -1.55 11.86
N MET A 2 -12.59 -0.23 11.96
CA MET A 2 -12.44 0.50 13.23
C MET A 2 -13.39 0.00 14.33
N GLU A 3 -14.67 -0.12 14.04
CA GLU A 3 -15.67 -0.67 14.97
C GLU A 3 -15.32 -2.09 15.45
N TRP A 4 -14.72 -2.92 14.57
CA TRP A 4 -14.29 -4.26 14.94
C TRP A 4 -13.08 -4.24 15.88
N LEU A 5 -12.09 -3.35 15.64
CA LEU A 5 -10.95 -3.17 16.55
C LEU A 5 -11.39 -2.61 17.91
N GLU A 6 -12.36 -1.70 17.92
CA GLU A 6 -12.98 -1.18 19.13
C GLU A 6 -13.74 -2.27 19.89
N GLY A 7 -14.50 -3.12 19.18
CA GLY A 7 -15.17 -4.30 19.75
C GLY A 7 -14.21 -5.31 20.38
N LEU A 8 -12.98 -5.43 19.85
CA LEU A 8 -11.90 -6.21 20.47
C LEU A 8 -11.28 -5.51 21.70
N GLY A 9 -11.72 -4.31 22.07
CA GLY A 9 -11.23 -3.52 23.20
C GLY A 9 -9.77 -3.10 23.04
N VAL A 10 -9.29 -2.95 21.81
CA VAL A 10 -7.90 -2.57 21.51
C VAL A 10 -7.72 -1.06 21.72
N GLU A 11 -6.69 -0.66 22.46
CA GLU A 11 -6.39 0.76 22.64
C GLU A 11 -5.92 1.36 21.32
N MET A 12 -6.50 2.51 20.94
CA MET A 12 -6.15 3.22 19.71
C MET A 12 -5.42 4.51 20.06
N GLU A 13 -4.46 4.89 19.25
CA GLU A 13 -3.80 6.19 19.32
C GLU A 13 -3.66 6.82 17.94
N ARG A 14 -3.33 8.09 17.89
CA ARG A 14 -3.15 8.81 16.62
C ARG A 14 -1.72 8.67 16.09
N SER A 15 -1.57 8.22 14.85
CA SER A 15 -0.31 8.16 14.10
C SER A 15 -0.19 9.34 13.14
N ASP A 16 1.02 9.87 13.01
CA ASP A 16 1.36 10.88 12.00
C ASP A 16 1.44 10.23 10.60
N MET A 17 0.87 10.90 9.59
CA MET A 17 0.86 10.48 8.18
C MET A 17 1.41 11.57 7.25
N SER A 18 2.21 12.48 7.79
CA SER A 18 2.93 13.47 7.00
C SER A 18 3.85 12.78 6.01
N PHE A 19 4.08 13.44 4.87
CA PHE A 19 5.01 12.99 3.87
C PHE A 19 5.91 14.13 3.38
N SER A 20 6.99 13.75 2.70
CA SER A 20 7.92 14.66 2.06
C SER A 20 8.45 14.07 0.78
N VAL A 21 8.75 14.94 -0.18
CA VAL A 21 9.43 14.58 -1.42
C VAL A 21 10.78 15.25 -1.40
N SER A 22 11.84 14.46 -1.53
CA SER A 22 13.22 14.91 -1.67
C SER A 22 13.82 14.22 -2.89
N THR A 23 13.70 14.86 -4.06
CA THR A 23 14.30 14.34 -5.30
C THR A 23 15.65 14.99 -5.52
N GLN A 24 16.68 14.17 -5.77
CA GLN A 24 17.97 14.67 -6.21
C GLN A 24 18.02 14.68 -7.74
N SER A 25 18.25 15.85 -8.35
CA SER A 25 18.62 15.91 -9.77
C SER A 25 20.04 15.35 -9.93
N LYS A 26 20.25 14.44 -10.89
CA LYS A 26 21.56 13.85 -11.22
C LYS A 26 22.61 14.86 -11.75
N GLY A 27 22.35 16.17 -11.66
CA GLY A 27 23.20 17.23 -12.22
C GLY A 27 23.29 18.53 -11.40
N GLY A 28 23.15 18.48 -10.07
CA GLY A 28 23.48 19.61 -9.18
C GLY A 28 22.51 20.82 -9.18
N GLY A 29 21.70 21.00 -10.21
CA GLY A 29 20.63 22.01 -10.27
C GLY A 29 19.31 21.36 -10.69
N GLY A 30 18.33 21.29 -9.79
CA GLY A 30 16.98 20.82 -10.15
C GLY A 30 16.28 19.89 -9.16
N GLY A 31 16.92 19.54 -8.03
CA GLY A 31 16.22 18.79 -6.98
C GLY A 31 15.04 19.58 -6.38
N CYS A 32 14.00 18.86 -5.97
CA CYS A 32 12.85 19.42 -5.27
C CYS A 32 12.75 18.78 -3.88
N GLU A 33 12.81 19.61 -2.84
CA GLU A 33 12.64 19.18 -1.46
C GLU A 33 11.54 19.99 -0.76
N TRP A 34 10.49 19.29 -0.33
CA TRP A 34 9.36 19.85 0.41
C TRP A 34 8.61 18.75 1.18
N GLY A 35 7.82 19.12 2.18
CA GLY A 35 6.96 18.20 2.91
C GLY A 35 5.81 18.90 3.64
N ASN A 36 5.01 18.14 4.39
CA ASN A 36 3.86 18.65 5.15
C ASN A 36 3.88 18.31 6.65
N GLY A 37 5.01 17.84 7.20
CA GLY A 37 5.13 17.50 8.63
C GLY A 37 5.01 18.71 9.56
N ASN A 38 5.72 19.79 9.26
CA ASN A 38 5.81 21.00 10.09
C ASN A 38 5.21 22.24 9.41
N GLY A 39 4.11 22.04 8.67
CA GLY A 39 3.38 23.11 7.98
C GLY A 39 4.24 23.84 6.94
N ILE A 40 4.21 25.19 6.97
CA ILE A 40 4.92 26.04 5.98
C ILE A 40 6.44 25.80 6.00
N SER A 41 7.01 25.50 7.17
CA SER A 41 8.45 25.25 7.29
C SER A 41 8.92 24.01 6.52
N SER A 42 8.07 22.97 6.47
CA SER A 42 8.32 21.78 5.64
C SER A 42 8.00 22.04 4.17
N LEU A 43 6.92 22.77 3.88
CA LEU A 43 6.53 23.07 2.49
C LEU A 43 7.61 23.89 1.78
N LEU A 44 8.21 24.84 2.49
CA LEU A 44 9.27 25.72 2.00
C LEU A 44 10.65 25.32 2.53
N ALA A 45 10.85 24.03 2.85
CA ALA A 45 12.14 23.50 3.29
C ALA A 45 13.25 23.93 2.32
N GLN A 46 13.03 23.78 1.02
CA GLN A 46 13.85 24.42 0.01
C GLN A 46 13.35 25.86 -0.27
N LYS A 47 13.98 26.86 0.38
CA LYS A 47 13.59 28.28 0.28
C LYS A 47 13.52 28.82 -1.15
N THR A 48 14.31 28.28 -2.09
CA THR A 48 14.27 28.68 -3.49
C THR A 48 12.95 28.33 -4.18
N ASN A 49 12.13 27.44 -3.62
CA ASN A 49 10.80 27.12 -4.13
C ASN A 49 9.82 28.30 -4.04
N ILE A 50 10.05 29.25 -3.11
CA ILE A 50 9.22 30.47 -2.99
C ILE A 50 9.20 31.25 -4.30
N LEU A 51 10.33 31.30 -5.00
CA LEU A 51 10.51 32.08 -6.22
C LEU A 51 10.14 31.30 -7.49
N LYS A 52 9.69 30.04 -7.38
CA LYS A 52 9.36 29.18 -8.54
C LYS A 52 7.85 29.19 -8.80
N PRO A 53 7.36 29.80 -9.89
CA PRO A 53 5.94 29.76 -10.23
C PRO A 53 5.39 28.35 -10.41
N SER A 54 6.21 27.42 -10.94
CA SER A 54 5.85 26.02 -11.10
C SER A 54 5.59 25.31 -9.76
N PHE A 55 6.28 25.71 -8.68
CA PHE A 55 6.05 25.15 -7.34
C PHE A 55 4.68 25.55 -6.80
N TRP A 56 4.31 26.83 -6.90
CA TRP A 56 3.00 27.29 -6.45
C TRP A 56 1.87 26.73 -7.29
N ARG A 57 2.08 26.59 -8.61
CA ARG A 57 1.15 25.88 -9.48
C ARG A 57 0.93 24.44 -9.00
N MET A 58 1.99 23.71 -8.69
CA MET A 58 1.89 22.36 -8.13
C MET A 58 1.09 22.36 -6.81
N VAL A 59 1.37 23.29 -5.89
CA VAL A 59 0.63 23.39 -4.61
C VAL A 59 -0.86 23.59 -4.84
N CYS A 60 -1.25 24.50 -5.74
CA CYS A 60 -2.65 24.69 -6.12
C CYS A 60 -3.25 23.44 -6.77
N GLU A 61 -2.48 22.75 -7.63
CA GLU A 61 -2.90 21.51 -8.28
C GLU A 61 -3.09 20.37 -7.28
N ILE A 62 -2.31 20.27 -6.20
CA ILE A 62 -2.55 19.27 -5.13
C ILE A 62 -3.88 19.52 -4.42
N LEU A 63 -4.24 20.78 -4.17
CA LEU A 63 -5.53 21.14 -3.58
C LEU A 63 -6.69 20.83 -4.54
N LYS A 64 -6.51 21.13 -5.84
CA LYS A 64 -7.47 20.78 -6.89
C LYS A 64 -7.65 19.25 -6.98
N PHE A 65 -6.55 18.50 -6.97
CA PHE A 65 -6.53 17.04 -7.06
C PHE A 65 -7.32 16.36 -5.95
N LYS A 66 -7.35 16.94 -4.74
CA LYS A 66 -8.24 16.47 -3.68
C LYS A 66 -9.71 16.49 -4.10
N ASN A 67 -10.17 17.62 -4.62
CA ASN A 67 -11.58 17.78 -4.96
C ASN A 67 -11.93 16.92 -6.18
N ASP A 68 -11.10 16.94 -7.23
CA ASP A 68 -11.29 16.11 -8.42
C ASP A 68 -11.33 14.61 -8.06
N ALA A 69 -10.45 14.16 -7.15
CA ALA A 69 -10.44 12.78 -6.69
C ALA A 69 -11.70 12.38 -5.91
N LEU A 70 -12.23 13.28 -5.09
CA LEU A 70 -13.46 13.01 -4.32
C LEU A 70 -14.67 12.93 -5.24
N THR A 71 -14.85 13.91 -6.14
CA THR A 71 -15.92 13.91 -7.14
C THR A 71 -15.88 12.64 -7.99
N TYR A 72 -14.70 12.26 -8.47
CA TYR A 72 -14.51 11.04 -9.24
C TYR A 72 -14.99 9.77 -8.50
N LEU A 73 -14.65 9.65 -7.23
CA LEU A 73 -15.04 8.49 -6.43
C LEU A 73 -16.54 8.50 -6.11
N GLU A 74 -17.11 9.67 -5.82
CA GLU A 74 -18.55 9.84 -5.61
C GLU A 74 -19.33 9.43 -6.87
N ASP A 75 -18.90 9.82 -8.06
CA ASP A 75 -19.54 9.42 -9.32
C ASP A 75 -19.52 7.90 -9.53
N HIS A 76 -18.42 7.23 -9.18
CA HIS A 76 -18.28 5.77 -9.24
C HIS A 76 -19.09 5.04 -8.16
N GLU A 77 -19.30 5.64 -6.99
CA GLU A 77 -20.14 5.08 -5.93
C GLU A 77 -21.63 5.17 -6.28
N HIS A 78 -22.07 6.25 -6.93
CA HIS A 78 -23.45 6.42 -7.37
C HIS A 78 -23.79 5.61 -8.63
N ASN A 79 -22.78 5.25 -9.44
CA ASN A 79 -22.95 4.51 -10.68
C ASN A 79 -22.08 3.24 -10.67
N PRO A 80 -22.50 2.17 -9.97
CA PRO A 80 -21.69 0.96 -9.82
C PRO A 80 -21.42 0.22 -11.15
N ASP A 81 -22.24 0.47 -12.17
CA ASP A 81 -22.05 -0.05 -13.53
C ASP A 81 -20.95 0.68 -14.32
N LEU A 82 -20.42 1.80 -13.82
CA LEU A 82 -19.30 2.49 -14.46
C LEU A 82 -18.06 1.59 -14.46
N ASP A 83 -17.55 1.36 -15.66
CA ASP A 83 -16.37 0.54 -15.83
C ASP A 83 -15.13 1.25 -15.27
N ARG A 84 -14.36 0.53 -14.45
CA ARG A 84 -13.11 1.00 -13.82
C ARG A 84 -11.93 0.88 -14.79
N LYS A 85 -12.12 1.27 -16.07
CA LYS A 85 -11.10 1.17 -17.14
C LYS A 85 -10.07 2.30 -17.10
N GLU A 86 -10.43 3.44 -16.52
CA GLU A 86 -9.60 4.63 -16.64
C GLU A 86 -8.27 4.47 -15.90
N THR A 87 -7.22 4.85 -16.61
CA THR A 87 -5.86 4.91 -16.07
C THR A 87 -5.62 6.24 -15.37
N LEU A 88 -4.69 6.27 -14.42
CA LEU A 88 -4.28 7.50 -13.75
C LEU A 88 -3.78 8.54 -14.75
N GLY A 89 -3.08 8.12 -15.81
CA GLY A 89 -2.64 9.02 -16.88
C GLY A 89 -3.78 9.71 -17.63
N GLN A 90 -4.84 8.97 -17.96
CA GLN A 90 -6.04 9.53 -18.59
C GLN A 90 -6.72 10.55 -17.67
N PHE A 91 -6.88 10.22 -16.38
CA PHE A 91 -7.45 11.12 -15.39
C PHE A 91 -6.64 12.42 -15.27
N ILE A 92 -5.31 12.32 -15.22
CA ILE A 92 -4.40 13.47 -15.11
C ILE A 92 -4.45 14.34 -16.37
N GLN A 93 -4.51 13.71 -17.54
CA GLN A 93 -4.61 14.40 -18.83
C GLN A 93 -5.94 15.13 -19.00
N SER A 94 -7.06 14.49 -18.65
CA SER A 94 -8.41 15.06 -18.80
C SER A 94 -8.62 16.30 -17.91
N HIS A 95 -7.97 16.36 -16.75
CA HIS A 95 -8.06 17.48 -15.81
C HIS A 95 -6.95 18.53 -16.00
N GLY A 96 -6.03 18.34 -16.95
CA GLY A 96 -5.02 19.33 -17.33
C GLY A 96 -3.91 19.57 -16.30
N TYR A 97 -3.53 18.54 -15.54
CA TYR A 97 -2.47 18.62 -14.53
C TYR A 97 -1.07 18.84 -15.14
N SER A 98 -0.28 19.74 -14.55
CA SER A 98 1.06 20.06 -15.05
C SER A 98 2.07 18.92 -14.87
N LEU A 99 3.12 18.94 -15.69
CA LEU A 99 4.26 18.03 -15.52
C LEU A 99 4.93 18.20 -14.15
N SER A 100 5.01 19.43 -13.63
CA SER A 100 5.58 19.69 -12.31
C SER A 100 4.79 18.99 -11.20
N PHE A 101 3.46 18.98 -11.26
CA PHE A 101 2.63 18.20 -10.33
C PHE A 101 2.88 16.70 -10.46
N GLN A 102 2.98 16.20 -11.69
CA GLN A 102 3.23 14.79 -11.92
C GLN A 102 4.60 14.36 -11.35
N GLU A 103 5.67 15.07 -11.68
CA GLU A 103 7.04 14.68 -11.33
C GLU A 103 7.43 14.98 -9.87
N ALA A 104 6.91 16.07 -9.29
CA ALA A 104 7.31 16.51 -7.95
C ALA A 104 6.31 16.13 -6.85
N TYR A 105 5.16 15.55 -7.19
CA TYR A 105 4.18 15.07 -6.22
C TYR A 105 3.63 13.67 -6.57
N LEU A 106 2.90 13.54 -7.69
CA LEU A 106 2.11 12.33 -7.96
C LEU A 106 3.00 11.08 -8.13
N ILE A 107 3.99 11.15 -9.03
CA ILE A 107 4.89 10.03 -9.32
C ILE A 107 5.68 9.63 -8.07
N PRO A 108 6.36 10.53 -7.32
CA PRO A 108 7.02 10.18 -6.07
C PRO A 108 6.11 9.46 -5.08
N VAL A 109 4.91 9.99 -4.85
CA VAL A 109 3.95 9.42 -3.90
C VAL A 109 3.50 8.03 -4.38
N CYS A 110 3.04 7.89 -5.63
CA CYS A 110 2.57 6.61 -6.15
C CYS A 110 3.69 5.55 -6.22
N THR A 111 4.85 5.89 -6.75
CA THR A 111 5.97 4.94 -6.86
C THR A 111 6.47 4.52 -5.49
N GLY A 112 6.47 5.40 -4.50
CA GLY A 112 6.86 4.98 -3.16
C GLY A 112 5.85 4.04 -2.49
N MET A 113 4.56 4.22 -2.77
CA MET A 113 3.49 3.40 -2.21
C MET A 113 3.33 2.05 -2.90
N TRP A 114 3.53 1.98 -4.21
CA TRP A 114 3.33 0.76 -5.01
C TRP A 114 4.62 0.19 -5.63
N SER A 115 5.79 0.81 -5.43
CA SER A 115 7.09 0.42 -6.01
C SER A 115 7.01 0.05 -7.49
N CYS A 116 6.07 0.68 -8.19
CA CYS A 116 6.05 0.66 -9.64
C CYS A 116 7.16 1.58 -10.18
N SER A 117 7.56 1.35 -11.43
CA SER A 117 8.44 2.28 -12.11
C SER A 117 7.71 3.61 -12.32
N SER A 118 8.45 4.71 -12.49
CA SER A 118 7.84 6.01 -12.81
C SER A 118 7.05 5.97 -14.12
N GLN A 119 7.42 5.09 -15.06
CA GLN A 119 6.72 4.89 -16.33
C GLN A 119 5.38 4.18 -16.14
N ASP A 120 5.28 3.30 -15.14
CA ASP A 120 4.08 2.50 -14.88
C ASP A 120 3.05 3.24 -14.02
N VAL A 121 3.41 4.31 -13.31
CA VAL A 121 2.47 5.06 -12.45
C VAL A 121 1.23 5.51 -13.23
N LEU A 122 1.42 6.01 -14.44
CA LEU A 122 0.32 6.52 -15.25
C LEU A 122 -0.55 5.40 -15.84
N SER A 123 -0.11 4.14 -15.82
CA SER A 123 -0.91 2.99 -16.27
C SER A 123 -1.72 2.34 -15.13
N LEU A 124 -1.51 2.77 -13.88
CA LEU A 124 -2.30 2.32 -12.73
C LEU A 124 -3.78 2.71 -12.90
N SER A 125 -4.66 1.98 -12.22
CA SER A 125 -6.09 2.31 -12.17
C SER A 125 -6.31 3.63 -11.43
N ALA A 126 -6.99 4.58 -12.07
CA ALA A 126 -7.38 5.83 -11.42
C ALA A 126 -8.23 5.53 -10.18
N PHE A 127 -9.27 4.71 -10.32
CA PHE A 127 -10.15 4.32 -9.21
C PHE A 127 -9.38 3.79 -7.99
N LEU A 128 -8.47 2.83 -8.15
CA LEU A 128 -7.73 2.26 -7.02
C LEU A 128 -6.76 3.25 -6.36
N VAL A 129 -6.05 4.04 -7.18
CA VAL A 129 -5.10 5.05 -6.68
C VAL A 129 -5.84 6.16 -5.93
N LEU A 130 -6.93 6.68 -6.50
CA LEU A 130 -7.72 7.75 -5.89
C LEU A 130 -8.41 7.26 -4.62
N SER A 131 -8.97 6.04 -4.61
CA SER A 131 -9.54 5.42 -3.41
C SER A 131 -8.51 5.31 -2.29
N PHE A 132 -7.28 4.91 -2.61
CA PHE A 132 -6.19 4.85 -1.64
C PHE A 132 -5.86 6.24 -1.09
N CYS A 133 -5.71 7.24 -1.98
CA CYS A 133 -5.46 8.63 -1.60
C CYS A 133 -6.54 9.19 -0.65
N ARG A 134 -7.82 8.88 -0.90
CA ARG A 134 -8.95 9.22 -0.01
C ARG A 134 -8.80 8.56 1.37
N ASN A 135 -8.57 7.24 1.40
CA ASN A 135 -8.52 6.46 2.64
C ASN A 135 -7.32 6.82 3.53
N HIS A 136 -6.21 7.24 2.95
CA HIS A 136 -4.99 7.58 3.69
C HIS A 136 -4.83 9.09 3.96
N GLY A 137 -5.74 9.93 3.49
CA GLY A 137 -5.66 11.39 3.68
C GLY A 137 -4.46 12.03 2.98
N LEU A 138 -3.86 11.34 2.00
CA LEU A 138 -2.66 11.79 1.28
C LEU A 138 -2.89 13.02 0.42
N VAL A 139 -4.14 13.41 0.24
CA VAL A 139 -4.52 14.61 -0.53
C VAL A 139 -4.57 15.89 0.32
N GLN A 140 -4.07 15.84 1.55
CA GLN A 140 -4.06 16.99 2.46
C GLN A 140 -2.64 17.56 2.66
N LEU A 141 -2.44 18.79 2.19
CA LEU A 141 -1.16 19.53 2.28
C LEU A 141 -0.90 20.19 3.64
N PHE A 142 -1.94 20.69 4.31
CA PHE A 142 -1.77 21.52 5.52
C PHE A 142 -2.36 20.88 6.79
N ARG A 143 -3.08 19.77 6.64
CA ARG A 143 -3.62 18.96 7.74
C ARG A 143 -3.41 17.49 7.38
N HIS A 144 -2.27 16.92 7.74
CA HIS A 144 -2.09 15.48 7.54
C HIS A 144 -3.07 14.73 8.46
N SER A 145 -3.64 13.64 7.96
CA SER A 145 -4.58 12.80 8.71
C SER A 145 -3.84 12.14 9.88
N GLN A 146 -4.37 12.31 11.09
CA GLN A 146 -3.96 11.50 12.21
C GLN A 146 -4.78 10.21 12.20
N LEU A 147 -4.26 9.18 11.53
CA LEU A 147 -4.98 7.92 11.44
C LEU A 147 -4.93 7.19 12.78
N PRO A 148 -6.05 6.63 13.25
CA PRO A 148 -6.04 5.78 14.43
C PRO A 148 -5.22 4.52 14.15
N THR A 149 -4.28 4.22 15.03
CA THR A 149 -3.42 3.05 15.01
C THR A 149 -3.52 2.34 16.35
N VAL A 150 -3.32 1.02 16.35
CA VAL A 150 -3.38 0.21 17.56
C VAL A 150 -2.17 0.49 18.47
N LYS A 151 -2.43 0.70 19.76
CA LYS A 151 -1.48 0.71 20.88
C LYS A 151 -1.69 -0.59 21.66
N PRO A 152 -0.71 -1.51 21.88
CA PRO A 152 0.70 -1.62 21.50
C PRO A 152 0.93 -2.35 20.16
N ARG A 153 0.54 -1.72 19.04
CA ARG A 153 0.75 -2.17 17.65
C ARG A 153 0.03 -3.46 17.26
N SER A 154 0.24 -3.87 16.01
CA SER A 154 -0.54 -4.94 15.37
C SER A 154 -0.54 -6.26 16.12
N GLN A 155 0.56 -6.58 16.80
CA GLN A 155 0.67 -7.79 17.62
C GLN A 155 -0.43 -7.88 18.68
N SER A 156 -0.89 -6.74 19.22
CA SER A 156 -1.97 -6.69 20.22
C SER A 156 -3.28 -7.24 19.67
N TYR A 157 -3.76 -6.73 18.53
CA TYR A 157 -5.01 -7.21 17.96
C TYR A 157 -4.86 -8.63 17.42
N VAL A 158 -3.69 -9.01 16.89
CA VAL A 158 -3.41 -10.38 16.45
C VAL A 158 -3.52 -11.36 17.63
N ASN A 159 -2.95 -11.02 18.78
CA ASN A 159 -3.03 -11.87 19.97
C ASN A 159 -4.47 -11.99 20.50
N LYS A 160 -5.24 -10.91 20.46
CA LYS A 160 -6.66 -10.96 20.86
C LYS A 160 -7.50 -11.81 19.92
N VAL A 161 -7.36 -11.61 18.61
CA VAL A 161 -8.05 -12.43 17.60
C VAL A 161 -7.66 -13.89 17.74
N LYS A 162 -6.38 -14.18 17.97
CA LYS A 162 -5.91 -15.52 18.28
C LYS A 162 -6.66 -16.12 19.47
N GLY A 163 -6.75 -15.38 20.58
CA GLY A 163 -7.47 -15.83 21.78
C GLY A 163 -8.96 -16.07 21.55
N GLU A 164 -9.64 -15.19 20.83
CA GLU A 164 -11.06 -15.34 20.47
C GLU A 164 -11.29 -16.56 19.56
N LEU A 165 -10.39 -16.81 18.61
CA LEU A 165 -10.46 -18.00 17.75
C LEU A 165 -10.23 -19.28 18.57
N GLU A 166 -9.23 -19.28 19.45
CA GLU A 166 -8.94 -20.43 20.32
C GLU A 166 -10.09 -20.70 21.31
N SER A 167 -10.77 -19.67 21.81
CA SER A 167 -11.90 -19.81 22.76
C SER A 167 -13.12 -20.50 22.13
N ILE A 168 -13.35 -20.32 20.84
CA ILE A 168 -14.40 -21.01 20.08
C ILE A 168 -13.94 -22.36 19.50
N GLY A 169 -12.77 -22.85 19.91
CA GLY A 169 -12.22 -24.15 19.51
C GLY A 169 -11.49 -24.16 18.17
N CYS A 170 -11.16 -23.00 17.60
CA CYS A 170 -10.35 -22.94 16.39
C CYS A 170 -8.92 -23.42 16.68
N ARG A 171 -8.39 -24.24 15.77
CA ARG A 171 -7.00 -24.72 15.84
C ARG A 171 -6.12 -23.87 14.93
N ILE A 172 -5.16 -23.17 15.52
CA ILE A 172 -4.19 -22.37 14.78
C ILE A 172 -2.90 -23.15 14.63
N LYS A 173 -2.62 -23.61 13.40
CA LYS A 173 -1.38 -24.30 13.06
C LYS A 173 -0.36 -23.30 12.50
N THR A 174 0.84 -23.27 13.08
CA THR A 174 1.97 -22.46 12.58
C THR A 174 3.03 -23.37 12.00
N SER A 175 3.90 -22.83 11.14
CA SER A 175 4.91 -23.61 10.41
C SER A 175 4.34 -24.71 9.48
N CYS A 176 3.03 -24.65 9.20
CA CYS A 176 2.28 -25.59 8.36
C CYS A 176 2.04 -24.98 6.97
N GLN A 177 3.04 -25.05 6.09
CA GLN A 177 2.91 -24.49 4.76
C GLN A 177 2.09 -25.41 3.85
N VAL A 178 0.89 -24.96 3.46
CA VAL A 178 0.05 -25.63 2.46
C VAL A 178 0.77 -25.68 1.10
N LYS A 179 0.83 -26.89 0.53
CA LYS A 179 1.42 -27.18 -0.78
C LYS A 179 0.36 -27.21 -1.88
N SER A 180 -0.75 -27.90 -1.66
CA SER A 180 -1.84 -28.01 -2.63
C SER A 180 -3.19 -28.27 -1.96
N ILE A 181 -4.25 -27.88 -2.65
CA ILE A 181 -5.64 -28.22 -2.32
C ILE A 181 -6.23 -28.97 -3.50
N SER A 182 -6.84 -30.14 -3.24
CA SER A 182 -7.50 -30.96 -4.26
C SER A 182 -8.90 -31.35 -3.81
N SER A 183 -9.87 -31.28 -4.72
CA SER A 183 -11.23 -31.79 -4.50
C SER A 183 -11.22 -33.31 -4.28
N ILE A 184 -12.08 -33.79 -3.39
CA ILE A 184 -12.30 -35.22 -3.13
C ILE A 184 -13.69 -35.58 -3.64
N ASP A 185 -13.90 -35.66 -4.96
CA ASP A 185 -15.13 -36.18 -5.60
C ASP A 185 -16.48 -35.83 -4.89
N GLY A 186 -16.63 -34.57 -4.46
CA GLY A 186 -17.85 -34.07 -3.79
C GLY A 186 -17.91 -34.25 -2.27
N ALA A 187 -16.92 -34.90 -1.65
CA ALA A 187 -16.76 -35.10 -0.21
C ALA A 187 -15.86 -34.02 0.46
N GLY A 188 -15.65 -32.88 -0.20
CA GLY A 188 -14.84 -31.77 0.30
C GLY A 188 -13.46 -31.69 -0.33
N TYR A 189 -12.48 -31.26 0.45
CA TYR A 189 -11.15 -30.85 0.01
C TYR A 189 -10.07 -31.50 0.84
N ARG A 190 -9.07 -32.06 0.16
CA ARG A 190 -7.82 -32.51 0.77
C ARG A 190 -6.81 -31.38 0.70
N VAL A 191 -6.23 -31.05 1.85
CA VAL A 191 -5.16 -30.07 2.02
C VAL A 191 -3.87 -30.82 2.29
N LEU A 192 -2.92 -30.72 1.36
CA LEU A 192 -1.59 -31.30 1.50
C LEU A 192 -0.60 -30.23 1.94
N GLU A 193 0.12 -30.49 3.02
CA GLU A 193 1.22 -29.65 3.49
C GLU A 193 2.56 -30.03 2.84
N LYS A 194 3.55 -29.15 2.97
CA LYS A 194 4.89 -29.40 2.39
C LYS A 194 5.66 -30.54 3.06
N ASP A 195 5.37 -30.83 4.32
CA ASP A 195 5.99 -31.94 5.05
C ASP A 195 5.37 -33.31 4.71
N GLY A 196 4.31 -33.32 3.90
CA GLY A 196 3.59 -34.52 3.48
C GLY A 196 2.37 -34.85 4.35
N SER A 197 2.08 -34.07 5.40
CA SER A 197 0.84 -34.22 6.16
C SER A 197 -0.39 -33.84 5.33
N GLU A 198 -1.49 -34.56 5.56
CA GLU A 198 -2.76 -34.37 4.84
C GLU A 198 -3.92 -34.25 5.82
N GLU A 199 -4.82 -33.32 5.53
CA GLU A 199 -6.06 -33.12 6.26
C GLU A 199 -7.22 -32.88 5.29
N THR A 200 -8.44 -33.21 5.71
CA THR A 200 -9.65 -33.08 4.89
C THR A 200 -10.63 -32.10 5.51
N TYR A 201 -11.25 -31.27 4.68
CA TYR A 201 -12.17 -30.22 5.08
C TYR A 201 -13.37 -30.14 4.13
N ASP A 202 -14.55 -29.80 4.63
CA ASP A 202 -15.75 -29.65 3.80
C ASP A 202 -15.66 -28.44 2.86
N SER A 203 -14.96 -27.38 3.28
CA SER A 203 -14.80 -26.13 2.54
C SER A 203 -13.51 -25.43 2.94
N VAL A 204 -12.98 -24.57 2.07
CA VAL A 204 -11.70 -23.89 2.27
C VAL A 204 -11.84 -22.39 2.05
N ILE A 205 -11.24 -21.60 2.93
CA ILE A 205 -11.09 -20.15 2.76
C ILE A 205 -9.61 -19.84 2.55
N LEU A 206 -9.27 -19.32 1.37
CA LEU A 206 -7.91 -18.95 1.00
C LEU A 206 -7.63 -17.49 1.37
N GLY A 207 -6.94 -17.29 2.50
CA GLY A 207 -6.46 -15.99 3.00
C GLY A 207 -5.04 -15.63 2.55
N VAL A 208 -4.67 -15.96 1.31
CA VAL A 208 -3.30 -15.79 0.79
C VAL A 208 -3.32 -14.94 -0.48
N HIS A 209 -2.20 -14.30 -0.85
CA HIS A 209 -2.10 -13.54 -2.10
C HIS A 209 -2.61 -14.34 -3.32
N ALA A 210 -3.28 -13.67 -4.26
CA ALA A 210 -3.93 -14.33 -5.40
C ALA A 210 -3.02 -15.27 -6.22
N PRO A 211 -1.74 -14.94 -6.53
CA PRO A 211 -0.82 -15.89 -7.16
C PRO A 211 -0.54 -17.15 -6.31
N ASN A 212 -0.51 -17.01 -4.99
CA ASN A 212 -0.32 -18.14 -4.07
C ASN A 212 -1.58 -19.01 -4.03
N ALA A 213 -2.78 -18.40 -4.05
CA ALA A 213 -4.03 -19.14 -4.17
C ALA A 213 -4.04 -19.99 -5.44
N LEU A 214 -3.72 -19.40 -6.59
CA LEU A 214 -3.61 -20.14 -7.86
C LEU A 214 -2.55 -21.24 -7.83
N LYS A 215 -1.42 -21.00 -7.17
CA LYS A 215 -0.36 -22.01 -7.02
C LYS A 215 -0.81 -23.22 -6.20
N VAL A 216 -1.54 -22.98 -5.11
CA VAL A 216 -2.06 -24.05 -4.24
C VAL A 216 -3.20 -24.82 -4.92
N LEU A 217 -4.05 -24.15 -5.70
CA LEU A 217 -5.11 -24.79 -6.49
C LEU A 217 -4.55 -25.58 -7.69
N GLY A 218 -3.41 -25.16 -8.25
CA GLY A 218 -2.73 -25.85 -9.32
C GLY A 218 -3.62 -26.07 -10.55
N ILE A 219 -3.68 -27.32 -11.02
CA ILE A 219 -4.47 -27.68 -12.21
C ILE A 219 -5.98 -27.53 -11.99
N GLU A 220 -6.45 -27.67 -10.74
CA GLU A 220 -7.86 -27.56 -10.39
C GLU A 220 -8.38 -26.12 -10.34
N ALA A 221 -7.51 -25.12 -10.52
CA ALA A 221 -7.95 -23.74 -10.65
C ALA A 221 -8.84 -23.59 -11.90
N THR A 222 -10.08 -23.15 -11.73
CA THR A 222 -11.04 -22.98 -12.83
C THR A 222 -10.63 -21.84 -13.77
N HIS A 223 -11.23 -21.78 -14.96
CA HIS A 223 -10.99 -20.67 -15.89
C HIS A 223 -11.31 -19.31 -15.27
N HIS A 224 -12.43 -19.18 -14.55
CA HIS A 224 -12.81 -17.94 -13.88
C HIS A 224 -11.81 -17.57 -12.78
N GLU A 225 -11.41 -18.53 -11.94
CA GLU A 225 -10.42 -18.33 -10.87
C GLU A 225 -9.07 -17.85 -11.44
N ARG A 226 -8.55 -18.52 -12.48
CA ARG A 226 -7.28 -18.12 -13.13
C ARG A 226 -7.37 -16.72 -13.72
N ARG A 227 -8.47 -16.39 -14.38
CA ARG A 227 -8.68 -15.09 -15.02
C ARG A 227 -8.79 -13.95 -13.98
N ILE A 228 -9.55 -14.16 -12.91
CA ILE A 228 -9.80 -13.13 -11.89
C ILE A 228 -8.59 -12.98 -10.95
N LEU A 229 -8.11 -14.08 -10.37
CA LEU A 229 -6.96 -14.05 -9.45
C LEU A 229 -5.66 -13.72 -10.20
N GLY A 230 -5.52 -14.15 -11.47
CA GLY A 230 -4.35 -13.85 -12.30
C GLY A 230 -4.23 -12.38 -12.71
N ALA A 231 -5.32 -11.61 -12.63
CA ALA A 231 -5.29 -10.16 -12.85
C ALA A 231 -4.64 -9.40 -11.68
N CYS A 232 -4.54 -10.03 -10.50
CA CYS A 232 -3.99 -9.43 -9.29
C CYS A 232 -2.46 -9.63 -9.26
N GLN A 233 -1.75 -8.64 -9.78
CA GLN A 233 -0.28 -8.64 -9.85
C GLN A 233 0.35 -8.13 -8.56
N TYR A 234 1.57 -8.59 -8.27
CA TYR A 234 2.32 -8.22 -7.08
C TYR A 234 3.76 -7.86 -7.44
N VAL A 235 4.34 -6.92 -6.72
CA VAL A 235 5.76 -6.54 -6.82
C VAL A 235 6.50 -6.83 -5.53
N HIS A 236 7.72 -7.32 -5.65
CA HIS A 236 8.60 -7.59 -4.50
C HIS A 236 9.34 -6.34 -4.06
N ARG A 237 9.60 -6.24 -2.75
CA ARG A 237 10.37 -5.16 -2.16
C ARG A 237 11.33 -5.67 -1.12
N ASP A 238 12.54 -5.13 -1.15
CA ASP A 238 13.45 -5.24 -0.03
C ASP A 238 13.12 -4.16 0.99
N ILE A 239 13.01 -4.57 2.24
CA ILE A 239 12.66 -3.70 3.36
C ILE A 239 13.77 -3.80 4.39
N TYR A 240 14.29 -2.64 4.80
CA TYR A 240 15.34 -2.53 5.78
C TYR A 240 14.86 -1.70 6.96
N LEU A 241 15.02 -2.20 8.17
CA LEU A 241 14.98 -1.42 9.40
C LEU A 241 16.41 -1.04 9.75
N HIS A 242 16.69 0.24 9.93
CA HIS A 242 18.04 0.77 10.15
C HIS A 242 17.99 2.13 10.88
N CYS A 243 19.16 2.75 11.06
CA CYS A 243 19.30 4.08 11.67
C CYS A 243 20.10 5.08 10.81
N ASP A 244 20.34 4.74 9.53
CA ASP A 244 21.03 5.59 8.56
C ASP A 244 20.21 6.83 8.14
N GLN A 245 20.61 8.00 8.63
CA GLN A 245 19.98 9.28 8.31
C GLN A 245 20.29 9.78 6.90
N ASN A 246 21.25 9.19 6.18
CA ASN A 246 21.51 9.56 4.79
C ASN A 246 20.34 9.19 3.85
N LEU A 247 19.46 8.31 4.31
CA LEU A 247 18.20 7.96 3.66
C LEU A 247 17.02 8.78 4.20
N MET A 248 17.26 10.02 4.62
CA MET A 248 16.22 11.01 4.95
C MET A 248 16.40 12.26 4.07
N PRO A 249 15.40 13.16 3.98
CA PRO A 249 15.57 14.44 3.32
C PRO A 249 16.78 15.19 3.88
N ARG A 250 17.51 15.91 3.03
CA ARG A 250 18.73 16.62 3.43
C ARG A 250 18.41 17.76 4.38
N ASN A 251 17.31 18.47 4.12
CA ASN A 251 16.78 19.45 5.05
C ASN A 251 15.91 18.76 6.11
N THR A 252 16.32 18.85 7.37
CA THR A 252 15.59 18.31 8.51
C THR A 252 14.20 18.92 8.67
N SER A 253 13.97 20.14 8.18
CA SER A 253 12.64 20.75 8.16
C SER A 253 11.65 20.00 7.27
N ALA A 254 12.13 19.24 6.27
CA ALA A 254 11.31 18.39 5.40
C ALA A 254 11.10 16.97 5.97
N TRP A 255 11.66 16.64 7.12
CA TRP A 255 11.43 15.32 7.71
C TRP A 255 9.96 15.14 8.05
N SER A 256 9.41 14.05 7.53
CA SER A 256 8.02 13.66 7.70
C SER A 256 7.94 12.20 8.10
N ALA A 257 6.75 11.70 8.41
CA ALA A 257 6.53 10.29 8.67
C ALA A 257 6.94 9.42 7.45
N TRP A 258 6.68 9.88 6.22
CA TRP A 258 6.95 9.18 4.96
C TRP A 258 7.85 10.04 4.07
N ASN A 259 9.03 9.58 3.68
CA ASN A 259 10.02 10.39 2.96
C ASN A 259 10.39 9.76 1.62
N PHE A 260 9.96 10.39 0.53
CA PHE A 260 10.14 9.93 -0.84
C PHE A 260 11.47 10.48 -1.41
N LEU A 261 12.50 9.63 -1.55
CA LEU A 261 13.89 10.05 -1.82
C LEU A 261 14.31 10.03 -3.29
N GLY A 262 13.41 9.64 -4.19
CA GLY A 262 13.67 9.53 -5.63
C GLY A 262 13.71 8.10 -6.16
N THR A 263 14.04 8.01 -7.45
CA THR A 263 14.12 6.75 -8.20
C THR A 263 15.52 6.12 -8.10
N THR A 264 15.52 4.81 -7.92
CA THR A 264 16.68 3.91 -7.96
C THR A 264 16.56 2.98 -9.17
N SER A 265 17.60 2.20 -9.46
CA SER A 265 17.53 1.14 -10.47
C SER A 265 16.51 0.04 -10.14
N ARG A 266 16.05 -0.04 -8.88
CA ARG A 266 15.08 -1.03 -8.38
C ARG A 266 13.68 -0.45 -8.17
N GLY A 267 13.39 0.73 -8.73
CA GLY A 267 12.16 1.48 -8.47
C GLY A 267 12.39 2.61 -7.48
N PHE A 268 11.34 3.10 -6.81
CA PHE A 268 11.44 4.28 -5.94
C PHE A 268 11.73 3.91 -4.48
N SER A 269 12.55 4.75 -3.82
CA SER A 269 12.95 4.56 -2.42
C SER A 269 12.13 5.44 -1.49
N VAL A 270 11.57 4.84 -0.44
CA VAL A 270 10.80 5.55 0.60
C VAL A 270 11.31 5.17 1.97
N THR A 271 11.53 6.18 2.82
CA THR A 271 11.91 5.97 4.21
C THR A 271 10.78 6.38 5.14
N TYR A 272 10.33 5.43 5.97
CA TYR A 272 9.38 5.64 7.04
C TYR A 272 10.13 5.98 8.32
N TRP A 273 9.77 7.10 8.96
CA TRP A 273 10.33 7.49 10.24
C TRP A 273 9.49 6.92 11.39
N LEU A 274 9.92 5.78 11.94
CA LEU A 274 9.14 5.05 12.93
C LEU A 274 8.98 5.82 14.24
N ASN A 275 9.94 6.66 14.64
CA ASN A 275 9.77 7.45 15.86
C ASN A 275 8.55 8.38 15.75
N GLN A 276 8.32 8.95 14.56
CA GLN A 276 7.18 9.83 14.32
C GLN A 276 5.87 9.04 14.18
N ILE A 277 5.87 7.97 13.38
CA ILE A 277 4.68 7.13 13.13
C ILE A 277 4.24 6.41 14.40
N GLN A 278 5.20 5.83 15.12
CA GLN A 278 4.97 4.94 16.26
C GLN A 278 5.32 5.59 17.60
N LYS A 279 5.55 6.91 17.65
CA LYS A 279 5.89 7.66 18.88
C LYS A 279 6.97 6.96 19.73
N VAL A 280 7.99 6.43 19.06
CA VAL A 280 9.10 5.75 19.76
C VAL A 280 9.95 6.81 20.43
N GLU A 281 9.97 6.80 21.76
CA GLU A 281 10.81 7.67 22.57
C GLU A 281 12.27 7.21 22.47
N SER A 282 12.99 7.76 21.50
CA SER A 282 14.41 7.50 21.28
C SER A 282 15.06 8.69 20.61
N VAL A 283 16.26 9.05 21.07
CA VAL A 283 17.11 10.06 20.42
C VAL A 283 17.59 9.57 19.06
N ARG A 284 17.79 8.26 18.91
CA ARG A 284 18.19 7.64 17.65
C ARG A 284 16.96 7.45 16.75
N PRO A 285 17.04 7.81 15.46
CA PRO A 285 15.95 7.54 14.52
C PRO A 285 15.94 6.06 14.13
N PHE A 286 14.77 5.45 14.23
CA PHE A 286 14.43 4.16 13.65
C PHE A 286 13.74 4.40 12.32
N LEU A 287 14.36 3.91 11.26
CA LEU A 287 13.98 4.17 9.88
C LEU A 287 13.69 2.85 9.18
N VAL A 288 12.61 2.81 8.42
CA VAL A 288 12.33 1.70 7.51
C VAL A 288 12.41 2.19 6.09
N THR A 289 13.41 1.76 5.33
CA THR A 289 13.52 2.10 3.90
C THR A 289 13.11 0.94 3.02
N LEU A 290 12.22 1.23 2.07
CA LEU A 290 11.83 0.32 1.00
C LEU A 290 12.72 0.55 -0.22
N ASN A 291 13.27 -0.52 -0.77
CA ASN A 291 14.10 -0.52 -1.98
C ASN A 291 15.18 0.58 -1.97
N PRO A 292 16.03 0.64 -0.93
CA PRO A 292 17.05 1.68 -0.85
C PRO A 292 18.04 1.56 -2.02
N PRO A 293 18.62 2.68 -2.48
CA PRO A 293 19.57 2.70 -3.60
C PRO A 293 20.84 1.89 -3.32
N CYS A 294 21.19 1.74 -2.04
CA CYS A 294 22.28 0.93 -1.52
C CYS A 294 21.82 0.27 -0.21
N VAL A 295 22.59 -0.69 0.31
CA VAL A 295 22.33 -1.22 1.66
C VAL A 295 22.53 -0.09 2.67
N PRO A 296 21.55 0.21 3.54
CA PRO A 296 21.67 1.29 4.53
C PRO A 296 22.77 1.01 5.56
N ASP A 297 23.32 2.05 6.17
CA ASP A 297 24.18 1.88 7.34
C ASP A 297 23.36 1.47 8.59
N HIS A 298 23.99 0.76 9.51
CA HIS A 298 23.39 0.33 10.78
C HIS A 298 22.05 -0.44 10.63
N VAL A 299 22.02 -1.44 9.73
CA VAL A 299 20.86 -2.31 9.57
C VAL A 299 20.59 -3.13 10.83
N LEU A 300 19.34 -3.12 11.28
CA LEU A 300 18.82 -3.92 12.40
C LEU A 300 18.06 -5.15 11.91
N LEU A 301 17.30 -5.00 10.81
CA LEU A 301 16.52 -6.09 10.22
C LEU A 301 16.39 -5.88 8.71
N LYS A 302 16.41 -6.99 7.95
CA LYS A 302 16.08 -7.01 6.52
C LYS A 302 15.06 -8.09 6.26
N TRP A 303 14.03 -7.77 5.46
CA TRP A 303 13.08 -8.75 4.96
C TRP A 303 12.60 -8.37 3.56
N ASN A 304 11.84 -9.26 2.93
CA ASN A 304 11.18 -8.99 1.66
C ASN A 304 9.67 -9.14 1.82
N ALA A 305 8.92 -8.29 1.13
CA ALA A 305 7.46 -8.38 1.08
C ALA A 305 6.95 -8.16 -0.34
N SER A 306 5.80 -8.75 -0.65
CA SER A 306 5.08 -8.51 -1.89
C SER A 306 3.93 -7.54 -1.64
N LEU A 307 3.79 -6.53 -2.50
CA LEU A 307 2.65 -5.61 -2.46
C LEU A 307 1.84 -5.70 -3.75
N PRO A 308 0.50 -5.60 -3.67
CA PRO A 308 -0.35 -5.65 -4.85
C PRO A 308 -0.15 -4.40 -5.70
N VAL A 309 -0.24 -4.59 -7.02
CA VAL A 309 -0.21 -3.51 -8.00
C VAL A 309 -1.65 -3.08 -8.30
N PRO A 310 -2.00 -1.79 -8.14
CA PRO A 310 -3.35 -1.29 -8.40
C PRO A 310 -3.58 -1.10 -9.90
N SER A 311 -3.57 -2.20 -10.66
CA SER A 311 -3.75 -2.18 -12.12
C SER A 311 -5.23 -2.06 -12.51
N VAL A 312 -5.49 -1.58 -13.72
CA VAL A 312 -6.84 -1.59 -14.31
C VAL A 312 -7.40 -3.03 -14.40
N ALA A 313 -6.53 -4.02 -14.65
CA ALA A 313 -6.93 -5.42 -14.67
C ALA A 313 -7.42 -5.89 -13.29
N ALA A 314 -6.71 -5.53 -12.21
CA ALA A 314 -7.12 -5.84 -10.85
C ALA A 314 -8.45 -5.14 -10.49
N ALA A 315 -8.61 -3.87 -10.85
CA ALA A 315 -9.84 -3.12 -10.60
C ALA A 315 -11.08 -3.78 -11.24
N LYS A 316 -10.93 -4.31 -12.46
CA LYS A 316 -11.98 -5.07 -13.15
C LYS A 316 -12.22 -6.44 -12.56
N ALA A 317 -11.16 -7.12 -12.14
CA ALA A 317 -11.27 -8.43 -11.50
C ALA A 317 -12.06 -8.35 -10.20
N TYR A 318 -11.93 -7.26 -9.44
CA TYR A 318 -12.69 -7.05 -8.19
C TYR A 318 -14.20 -6.99 -8.42
N LEU A 319 -14.65 -6.43 -9.55
CA LEU A 319 -16.06 -6.40 -9.92
C LEU A 319 -16.64 -7.77 -10.28
N GLN A 320 -15.80 -8.81 -10.36
CA GLN A 320 -16.18 -10.15 -10.83
C GLN A 320 -15.88 -11.24 -9.79
N LEU A 321 -15.53 -10.85 -8.56
CA LEU A 321 -15.22 -11.81 -7.49
C LEU A 321 -16.42 -12.70 -7.15
N ASP A 322 -17.64 -12.19 -7.29
CA ASP A 322 -18.88 -12.94 -7.13
C ASP A 322 -18.98 -14.18 -8.03
N GLN A 323 -18.27 -14.19 -9.16
CA GLN A 323 -18.19 -15.34 -10.08
C GLN A 323 -17.41 -16.52 -9.50
N ILE A 324 -16.58 -16.31 -8.47
CA ILE A 324 -15.72 -17.35 -7.89
C ILE A 324 -15.99 -17.60 -6.40
N GLN A 325 -16.52 -16.62 -5.67
CA GLN A 325 -16.77 -16.76 -4.23
C GLN A 325 -17.78 -17.88 -3.93
N GLY A 326 -17.32 -18.91 -3.21
CA GLY A 326 -18.16 -19.98 -2.66
C GLY A 326 -18.76 -20.95 -3.69
N LYS A 327 -18.57 -20.73 -5.00
CA LYS A 327 -19.25 -21.49 -6.08
C LYS A 327 -19.01 -22.99 -6.03
N ARG A 328 -17.87 -23.41 -5.48
CA ARG A 328 -17.52 -24.82 -5.29
C ARG A 328 -17.11 -25.16 -3.85
N GLY A 329 -17.45 -24.34 -2.87
CA GLY A 329 -16.98 -24.54 -1.48
C GLY A 329 -15.54 -24.02 -1.22
N ILE A 330 -14.99 -23.24 -2.17
CA ILE A 330 -13.77 -22.46 -1.96
C ILE A 330 -14.13 -20.98 -1.91
N TRP A 331 -13.63 -20.29 -0.90
CA TRP A 331 -13.74 -18.85 -0.72
C TRP A 331 -12.36 -18.22 -0.79
N PHE A 332 -12.31 -16.96 -1.20
CA PHE A 332 -11.06 -16.23 -1.35
C PHE A 332 -11.13 -14.95 -0.53
N CYS A 333 -10.10 -14.66 0.25
CA CYS A 333 -10.00 -13.41 1.00
C CYS A 333 -8.57 -12.88 1.05
N GLY A 334 -8.44 -11.56 1.21
CA GLY A 334 -7.16 -10.88 1.28
C GLY A 334 -7.21 -9.51 0.61
N VAL A 335 -6.04 -8.91 0.41
CA VAL A 335 -5.91 -7.54 -0.12
C VAL A 335 -6.54 -7.36 -1.51
N TYR A 336 -6.74 -8.46 -2.26
CA TYR A 336 -7.38 -8.45 -3.57
C TYR A 336 -8.91 -8.58 -3.54
N ASN A 337 -9.55 -8.58 -2.37
CA ASN A 337 -11.01 -8.58 -2.30
C ASN A 337 -11.65 -7.19 -2.42
N GLY A 338 -10.84 -6.13 -2.55
CA GLY A 338 -11.34 -4.77 -2.36
C GLY A 338 -11.70 -4.51 -0.90
N ASN A 339 -11.63 -3.26 -0.45
CA ASN A 339 -12.00 -2.89 0.93
C ASN A 339 -13.50 -2.94 1.16
#